data_AF-A0A1Z1W3G9-F1
#
_entry.id   AF-A0A1Z1W3G9-F1
#
_cell.length_a   1.000
_cell.length_b   1.000
_cell.length_c   1.000
_cell.angle_alpha   90.00
_cell.angle_beta   90.00
_cell.angle_gamma   90.00
#
_symmetry.space_group_name_H-M   'P 1'
#
loop_
_entity.id
_entity.type
_entity.pdbx_description
1 polymer ?
#
loop_
_entity_poly.entity_id
_entity_poly.type
_entity_poly.pdbx_seq_one_letter_code
_entity_poly.pdbx_strand_id
1 'polypeptide(L)'
;MAEENVSATLTIAVPIAGVFAVLADPTTHAAIDGTGWVQEPVDRARLSEVGQIFRMDMYHPGHPGGDYQVANKVHVLDPPHAIGWLTGYDPKGDGHLEFGAGSGATT
;
A
#
# COMPACT_ATOMS: atom_id res chain seq x y z
N MET A 1 16.73 6.57 17.64
CA MET A 1 15.46 7.04 17.06
C MET A 1 14.38 6.16 17.65
N ALA A 2 13.36 6.74 18.30
CA ALA A 2 12.24 5.95 18.81
C ALA A 2 11.41 5.45 17.62
N GLU A 3 10.93 4.22 17.66
CA GLU A 3 9.99 3.70 16.68
C GLU A 3 8.63 4.36 16.94
N GLU A 4 8.17 5.16 15.98
CA GLU A 4 6.83 5.77 16.02
C GLU A 4 5.84 4.79 15.40
N ASN A 5 4.81 4.42 16.14
CA ASN A 5 3.75 3.54 15.66
C ASN A 5 2.41 4.27 15.75
N VAL A 6 1.65 4.23 14.65
CA VAL A 6 0.29 4.78 14.56
C VAL A 6 -0.67 3.62 14.30
N SER A 7 -1.79 3.60 15.03
CA SER A 7 -2.87 2.60 14.85
C SER A 7 -4.23 3.28 14.78
N ALA A 8 -5.14 2.69 14.01
CA ALA A 8 -6.53 3.12 13.88
C ALA A 8 -7.44 1.89 13.78
N THR A 9 -8.69 2.02 14.21
CA THR A 9 -9.67 0.92 14.15
C THR A 9 -11.03 1.46 13.73
N LEU A 10 -11.68 0.78 12.80
CA LEU A 10 -13.00 1.10 12.30
C LEU A 10 -13.84 -0.17 12.19
N THR A 11 -15.07 -0.15 12.72
CA THR A 11 -16.02 -1.25 12.56
C THR A 11 -16.93 -0.99 11.36
N ILE A 12 -17.01 -1.97 10.46
CA ILE A 12 -17.84 -1.89 9.25
C ILE A 12 -18.73 -3.14 9.21
N ALA A 13 -20.04 -2.97 8.97
CA ALA A 13 -21.01 -4.06 8.95
C ALA A 13 -21.02 -4.81 7.60
N VAL A 14 -19.86 -5.31 7.18
CA VAL A 14 -19.67 -6.10 5.95
C VAL A 14 -18.82 -7.35 6.23
N PRO A 15 -18.87 -8.38 5.36
CA PRO A 15 -17.99 -9.55 5.51
C PRO A 15 -16.51 -9.17 5.42
N ILE A 16 -15.69 -9.71 6.33
CA ILE A 16 -14.23 -9.51 6.36
C ILE A 16 -13.55 -9.87 5.02
N ALA A 17 -14.04 -10.92 4.34
CA ALA A 17 -13.53 -11.32 3.03
C ALA A 17 -13.74 -10.23 1.96
N GLY A 18 -14.79 -9.41 2.07
CA GLY A 18 -15.02 -8.28 1.18
C GLY A 18 -14.00 -7.15 1.40
N VAL A 19 -13.74 -6.83 2.67
CA VAL A 19 -12.70 -5.84 3.04
C VAL A 19 -11.33 -6.32 2.56
N PHE A 20 -10.99 -7.57 2.84
CA PHE A 20 -9.73 -8.16 2.39
C PHE A 20 -9.60 -8.15 0.86
N ALA A 21 -10.67 -8.48 0.13
CA ALA A 21 -10.65 -8.49 -1.33
C ALA A 21 -10.43 -7.10 -1.94
N VAL A 22 -10.85 -6.03 -1.26
CA VAL A 22 -10.53 -4.64 -1.63
C VAL A 22 -9.05 -4.35 -1.31
N LEU A 23 -8.59 -4.66 -0.10
CA LEU A 23 -7.19 -4.40 0.28
C LEU A 23 -6.16 -5.21 -0.53
N ALA A 24 -6.53 -6.39 -1.03
CA ALA A 24 -5.67 -7.23 -1.86
C ALA A 24 -5.71 -6.89 -3.36
N ASP A 25 -6.49 -5.88 -3.78
CA ASP A 25 -6.63 -5.48 -5.17
C ASP A 25 -6.10 -4.04 -5.36
N PRO A 26 -4.90 -3.84 -5.93
CA PRO A 26 -4.34 -2.51 -6.15
C PRO A 26 -5.27 -1.58 -6.95
N THR A 27 -6.15 -2.13 -7.78
CA THR A 27 -7.10 -1.33 -8.59
C THR A 27 -8.18 -0.63 -7.78
N THR A 28 -8.38 -0.99 -6.52
CA THR A 28 -9.35 -0.34 -5.63
C THR A 28 -8.74 0.73 -4.74
N HIS A 29 -7.41 0.83 -4.68
CA HIS A 29 -6.73 1.60 -3.63
C HIS A 29 -7.01 3.10 -3.71
N ALA A 30 -7.06 3.66 -4.92
CA ALA A 30 -7.42 5.06 -5.13
C ALA A 30 -8.82 5.40 -4.61
N ALA A 31 -9.77 4.46 -4.70
CA ALA A 31 -11.14 4.67 -4.24
C ALA A 31 -11.28 4.69 -2.70
N ILE A 32 -10.29 4.17 -1.97
CA ILE A 32 -10.27 4.12 -0.51
C ILE A 32 -9.22 5.04 0.10
N ASP A 33 -8.53 5.84 -0.71
CA ASP A 33 -7.55 6.80 -0.24
C ASP A 33 -8.23 8.09 0.26
N GLY A 34 -8.03 8.40 1.55
CA GLY A 34 -8.53 9.62 2.17
C GLY A 34 -7.67 10.86 1.90
N THR A 35 -6.46 10.69 1.33
CA THR A 35 -5.53 11.80 1.08
C THR A 35 -5.71 12.44 -0.30
N GLY A 36 -6.23 11.67 -1.26
CA GLY A 36 -6.31 12.04 -2.67
C GLY A 36 -4.97 11.97 -3.41
N TRP A 37 -3.98 11.27 -2.83
CA TRP A 37 -2.63 11.14 -3.41
C TRP A 37 -2.48 9.86 -4.21
N VAL A 38 -3.22 8.79 -3.91
CA VAL A 38 -3.16 7.53 -4.66
C VAL A 38 -3.93 7.67 -5.96
N GLN A 39 -3.27 7.44 -7.11
CA GLN A 39 -3.88 7.59 -8.44
C GLN A 39 -4.24 6.25 -9.10
N GLU A 40 -3.31 5.63 -9.81
CA GLU A 40 -3.57 4.42 -10.61
C GLU A 40 -2.61 3.29 -10.21
N PRO A 41 -3.05 2.03 -10.28
CA PRO A 41 -2.15 0.89 -10.14
C PRO A 41 -1.27 0.77 -11.38
N VAL A 42 0.03 0.79 -11.18
CA VAL A 42 0.99 0.39 -12.21
C VAL A 42 0.99 -1.13 -12.33
N ASP A 43 1.04 -1.82 -11.18
CA ASP A 43 0.93 -3.27 -11.08
C ASP A 43 -0.51 -3.65 -10.70
N ARG A 44 -1.24 -4.24 -11.65
CA ARG A 44 -2.67 -4.56 -11.52
C ARG A 44 -2.98 -5.96 -10.96
N ALA A 45 -1.95 -6.76 -10.72
CA ALA A 45 -2.13 -8.10 -10.17
C ALA A 45 -2.59 -8.02 -8.71
N ARG A 46 -3.51 -8.91 -8.32
CA ARG A 46 -3.89 -9.05 -6.91
C ARG A 46 -2.72 -9.51 -6.06
N LEU A 47 -2.75 -9.13 -4.79
CA LEU A 47 -1.75 -9.51 -3.81
C LEU A 47 -1.99 -10.96 -3.38
N SER A 48 -1.02 -11.83 -3.70
CA SER A 48 -1.15 -13.29 -3.53
C SER A 48 -0.01 -13.93 -2.75
N GLU A 49 1.12 -13.24 -2.53
CA GLU A 49 2.24 -13.79 -1.77
C GLU A 49 3.05 -12.74 -1.01
N VAL A 50 3.70 -13.16 0.09
CA VAL A 50 4.68 -12.32 0.80
C VAL A 50 5.92 -12.15 -0.09
N GLY A 51 6.43 -10.92 -0.15
CA GLY A 51 7.54 -10.53 -1.02
C GLY A 51 7.09 -9.97 -2.36
N GLN A 52 5.83 -10.15 -2.76
CA GLN A 52 5.27 -9.50 -3.94
C GLN A 52 5.41 -7.99 -3.84
N ILE A 53 5.82 -7.37 -4.94
CA ILE A 53 5.90 -5.91 -5.06
C ILE A 53 4.76 -5.45 -5.96
N PHE A 54 4.06 -4.40 -5.55
CA PHE A 54 3.10 -3.68 -6.39
C PHE A 54 3.39 -2.18 -6.35
N ARG A 55 3.31 -1.53 -7.51
CA ARG A 55 3.52 -0.10 -7.69
C ARG A 55 2.20 0.64 -7.88
N MET A 56 2.14 1.82 -7.26
CA MET A 56 1.05 2.78 -7.42
C MET A 56 1.64 4.09 -7.94
N ASP A 57 0.97 4.69 -8.93
CA ASP A 57 1.16 6.09 -9.28
C ASP A 57 0.54 6.95 -8.17
N MET A 58 1.25 8.02 -7.81
CA MET A 58 0.92 8.93 -6.72
C MET A 58 1.03 10.38 -7.19
N TYR A 59 0.26 11.26 -6.58
CA TYR A 59 0.37 12.71 -6.77
C TYR A 59 0.43 13.46 -5.44
N HIS A 60 1.43 14.32 -5.29
CA HIS A 60 1.57 15.21 -4.14
C HIS A 60 2.08 16.57 -4.60
N PRO A 61 1.38 17.70 -4.33
CA PRO A 61 1.76 19.01 -4.84
C PRO A 61 3.11 19.53 -4.31
N GLY A 62 3.59 18.99 -3.19
CA GLY A 62 4.93 19.27 -2.65
C GLY A 62 6.06 18.42 -3.23
N HIS A 63 5.76 17.44 -4.10
CA HIS A 63 6.77 16.66 -4.81
C HIS A 63 7.19 17.39 -6.10
N PRO A 64 8.48 17.40 -6.50
CA PRO A 64 8.88 17.96 -7.78
C PRO A 64 8.10 17.33 -8.95
N GLY A 65 7.34 18.13 -9.69
CA GLY A 65 6.49 17.65 -10.79
C GLY A 65 5.17 17.02 -10.36
N GLY A 66 4.87 16.95 -9.06
CA GLY A 66 3.61 16.42 -8.53
C GLY A 66 3.51 14.91 -8.52
N ASP A 67 3.80 14.28 -9.67
CA ASP A 67 3.68 12.84 -9.87
C ASP A 67 4.92 12.07 -9.40
N TYR A 68 4.69 10.89 -8.81
CA TYR A 68 5.74 9.95 -8.41
C TYR A 68 5.18 8.53 -8.29
N GLN A 69 6.05 7.54 -8.16
CA GLN A 69 5.67 6.16 -7.91
C GLN A 69 6.16 5.68 -6.55
N VAL A 70 5.35 4.85 -5.91
CA VAL A 70 5.74 4.10 -4.70
C VAL A 70 5.73 2.61 -5.01
N ALA A 71 6.74 1.90 -4.52
CA ALA A 71 6.80 0.44 -4.59
C ALA A 71 6.47 -0.13 -3.21
N ASN A 72 5.43 -0.96 -3.12
CA ASN A 72 4.99 -1.57 -1.88
C ASN A 72 5.34 -3.05 -1.90
N LYS A 73 6.11 -3.53 -0.92
CA LYS A 73 6.46 -4.94 -0.78
C LYS A 73 5.59 -5.59 0.28
N VAL A 74 4.77 -6.55 -0.11
CA VAL A 74 3.93 -7.33 0.80
C VAL A 74 4.82 -8.01 1.83
N HIS A 75 4.56 -7.76 3.11
CA HIS A 75 5.28 -8.38 4.24
C HIS A 75 4.38 -9.27 5.09
N VAL A 76 3.07 -9.01 5.09
CA VAL A 76 2.06 -9.84 5.75
C VAL A 76 0.95 -10.14 4.74
N LEU A 77 0.58 -11.41 4.62
CA LEU A 77 -0.58 -11.86 3.85
C LEU A 77 -1.16 -13.14 4.47
N ASP A 78 -2.25 -12.99 5.20
CA ASP A 78 -3.02 -14.07 5.83
C ASP A 78 -4.51 -13.85 5.55
N PRO A 79 -5.02 -14.32 4.39
CA PRO A 79 -6.41 -14.10 4.01
C PRO A 79 -7.42 -14.84 4.92
N PRO A 80 -8.54 -14.22 5.32
CA PRO A 80 -8.92 -12.82 5.09
C PRO A 80 -8.55 -11.87 6.26
N HIS A 81 -7.64 -12.26 7.17
CA HIS A 81 -7.44 -11.62 8.48
C HIS A 81 -6.37 -10.52 8.52
N ALA A 82 -5.31 -10.63 7.74
CA ALA A 82 -4.20 -9.66 7.81
C ALA A 82 -3.52 -9.42 6.47
N ILE A 83 -3.25 -8.15 6.18
CA ILE A 83 -2.45 -7.74 5.02
C ILE A 83 -1.63 -6.49 5.38
N GLY A 84 -0.38 -6.46 4.94
CA GLY A 84 0.50 -5.33 5.21
C GLY A 84 1.71 -5.32 4.29
N TRP A 85 2.25 -4.12 4.07
CA TRP A 85 3.35 -3.89 3.14
C TRP A 85 4.34 -2.86 3.66
N LEU A 86 5.59 -3.01 3.22
CA LEU A 86 6.63 -2.01 3.40
C LEU A 86 6.57 -1.04 2.20
N THR A 87 6.42 0.24 2.48
CA THR A 87 6.50 1.27 1.44
C THR A 87 7.96 1.52 1.10
N GLY A 88 8.27 1.57 -0.19
CA GLY A 88 9.61 1.79 -0.71
C GLY A 88 9.63 2.75 -1.89
N TYR A 89 10.83 3.20 -2.22
CA TYR A 89 11.12 4.16 -3.27
C TYR A 89 12.42 3.77 -4.00
N ASP A 90 12.58 4.27 -5.23
CA ASP A 90 13.82 4.15 -6.00
C ASP A 90 14.60 5.47 -5.88
N PRO A 91 15.61 5.56 -4.99
CA PRO A 91 16.36 6.79 -4.77
C PRO A 91 17.19 7.22 -5.99
N LYS A 92 17.55 6.29 -6.88
CA LYS A 92 18.53 6.53 -7.96
C LYS A 92 17.91 6.47 -9.35
N GLY A 93 16.69 5.96 -9.48
CA GLY A 93 16.06 5.68 -10.77
C GLY A 93 16.71 4.51 -11.52
N ASP A 94 17.46 3.65 -10.83
CA ASP A 94 18.18 2.51 -11.41
C ASP A 94 17.45 1.18 -11.19
N GLY A 95 16.27 1.21 -10.58
CA GLY A 95 15.44 0.07 -10.23
C GLY A 95 15.74 -0.53 -8.86
N HIS A 96 16.75 -0.04 -8.13
CA HIS A 96 17.05 -0.51 -6.78
C HIS A 96 16.10 0.11 -5.75
N LEU A 97 15.22 -0.73 -5.17
CA LEU A 97 14.24 -0.29 -4.19
C LEU A 97 14.80 -0.30 -2.76
N GLU A 98 14.59 0.81 -2.06
CA GLU A 98 14.78 0.90 -0.61
C GLU A 98 13.42 0.93 0.08
N PHE A 99 13.27 0.15 1.16
CA PHE A 99 12.00 0.02 1.89
C PHE A 99 12.13 0.60 3.31
N GLY A 100 11.15 1.40 3.72
CA GLY A 100 11.04 1.97 5.06
C GLY A 100 10.32 1.05 6.06
N ALA A 101 10.09 1.57 7.27
CA ALA A 101 9.28 0.91 8.30
C ALA A 101 7.81 0.84 7.82
N GLY A 102 7.18 -0.32 7.99
CA GLY A 102 5.96 -0.72 7.27
C GLY A 102 4.65 -0.03 7.67
N SER A 103 3.67 -0.14 6.78
CA SER A 103 2.25 0.14 7.02
C SER A 103 1.50 -1.21 7.00
N GLY A 104 0.69 -1.49 8.04
CA GLY A 104 -0.05 -2.75 8.15
C GLY A 104 -1.45 -2.52 8.70
N ALA A 105 -2.43 -3.27 8.19
CA ALA A 105 -3.80 -3.26 8.69
C ALA A 105 -4.22 -4.69 9.08
N THR A 106 -4.80 -4.81 10.27
CA THR A 106 -5.48 -6.02 10.73
C THR A 106 -6.98 -5.75 10.71
N THR A 107 -7.75 -6.69 10.14
CA THR A 107 -9.21 -6.59 10.03
C THR A 107 -9.92 -7.25 11.20
#